data_AF-A0A919ESI1-F1
#
_entry.id   AF-A0A919ESI1-F1
#
_cell.length_a   1.000
_cell.length_b   1.000
_cell.length_c   1.000
_cell.angle_alpha   90.00
_cell.angle_beta   90.00
_cell.angle_gamma   90.00
#
_symmetry.space_group_name_H-M   'P 1'
#
loop_
_entity.id
_entity.type
_entity.pdbx_description
1 polymer ?
#
loop_
_entity_poly.entity_id
_entity_poly.type
_entity_poly.pdbx_seq_one_letter_code
_entity_poly.pdbx_strand_id
1 'polypeptide(L)'
;METGADAGRETGPGAGARPYDVVLYGATGFVGELTAEYLAGHAPAGCRWALAGRSRAKLAALRDRLAADRPHLAGLPLLVADSGDPASLRELAGSARVVASTVGPYVWYGEGLVAACADAGTDYLDLTGEAEFVDLVYVRHDARARETGARLVHACGFDSVPHDLGVLFTVEQLPEGVPLRIDGFVRAGAVFSGGTFASALTAFGRGREMLRAARERRLHTPRLMGRRARAPLGAPRFSTETGTWALPLPTLDPQVVARSAAALARYGPDFRYRHYASVRTLPMALGGTAALGATVTAAQLPPVRRWMMDRYGAGEGPSAERRARSWFTVRFVGEGGGRRVFTEVSGGDPGYDETAKMLAESALCLALDPLPKTAGQVTTAVAMGDALIARLRAAGLRFRVAHAE
;
A
#
# COMPACT_ATOMS: atom_id res chain seq x y z
N MET A 1 -25.09 25.71 -29.45
CA MET A 1 -25.51 26.46 -28.24
C MET A 1 -25.95 25.41 -27.24
N GLU A 2 -25.06 24.70 -26.56
CA GLU A 2 -24.12 25.18 -25.54
C GLU A 2 -24.78 26.02 -24.45
N THR A 3 -25.00 25.39 -23.30
CA THR A 3 -24.78 25.83 -21.90
C THR A 3 -25.27 24.64 -21.05
N GLY A 4 -24.47 23.90 -20.29
CA GLY A 4 -23.47 24.35 -19.33
C GLY A 4 -24.12 24.41 -17.95
N ALA A 5 -24.18 23.28 -17.24
CA ALA A 5 -24.58 23.23 -15.84
C ALA A 5 -23.49 22.46 -15.06
N ASP A 6 -22.52 23.25 -14.63
CA ASP A 6 -21.46 22.93 -13.68
C ASP A 6 -22.10 22.62 -12.31
N ALA A 7 -22.10 21.35 -11.91
CA ALA A 7 -22.50 20.93 -10.57
C ALA A 7 -21.25 20.89 -9.68
N GLY A 8 -20.84 22.07 -9.24
CA GLY A 8 -19.81 22.25 -8.22
C GLY A 8 -20.14 21.47 -6.95
N ARG A 9 -19.10 20.88 -6.34
CA ARG A 9 -19.15 20.30 -5.00
C ARG A 9 -19.59 21.39 -4.01
N GLU A 10 -20.78 21.26 -3.44
CA GLU A 10 -21.10 21.92 -2.17
C GLU A 10 -20.17 21.37 -1.09
N THR A 11 -19.32 22.25 -0.59
CA THR A 11 -18.43 22.01 0.53
C THR A 11 -19.23 22.14 1.82
N GLY A 12 -19.27 21.06 2.61
CA GLY A 12 -19.86 21.10 3.94
C GLY A 12 -19.18 22.15 4.83
N PRO A 13 -19.88 22.67 5.86
CA PRO A 13 -19.39 23.79 6.66
C PRO A 13 -18.24 23.32 7.56
N GLY A 14 -17.00 23.70 7.22
CA GLY A 14 -15.82 23.46 8.04
C GLY A 14 -14.48 23.31 7.32
N ALA A 15 -14.43 23.22 5.98
CA ALA A 15 -13.16 23.11 5.26
C ALA A 15 -12.53 24.49 5.03
N GLY A 16 -11.80 25.01 6.03
CA GLY A 16 -10.83 26.08 5.79
C GLY A 16 -9.89 25.68 4.62
N ALA A 17 -9.49 26.65 3.79
CA ALA A 17 -8.67 26.39 2.62
C ALA A 17 -7.37 25.65 3.03
N ARG A 18 -7.27 24.36 2.68
CA ARG A 18 -6.08 23.56 2.97
C ARG A 18 -4.93 24.00 2.05
N PRO A 19 -3.76 24.42 2.60
CA PRO A 19 -2.67 24.95 1.79
C PRO A 19 -2.02 23.91 0.88
N TYR A 20 -2.08 22.62 1.24
CA TYR A 20 -1.42 21.55 0.48
C TYR A 20 -2.42 20.52 -0.05
N ASP A 21 -2.20 20.09 -1.28
CA ASP A 21 -2.87 18.94 -1.87
C ASP A 21 -2.27 17.63 -1.32
N VAL A 22 -0.94 17.56 -1.20
CA VAL A 22 -0.22 16.39 -0.69
C VAL A 22 0.85 16.79 0.32
N VAL A 23 0.92 16.10 1.45
CA VAL A 23 2.04 16.21 2.39
C VAL A 23 2.71 14.85 2.55
N LEU A 24 4.02 14.78 2.30
CA LEU A 24 4.82 13.57 2.49
C LEU A 24 5.46 13.58 3.89
N TYR A 25 4.90 12.81 4.82
CA TYR A 25 5.39 12.66 6.18
C TYR A 25 6.38 11.49 6.31
N GLY A 26 7.55 11.77 6.88
CA GLY A 26 8.68 10.83 6.89
C GLY A 26 9.61 10.99 5.70
N ALA A 27 9.59 12.16 5.05
CA ALA A 27 10.32 12.45 3.81
C ALA A 27 11.83 12.19 3.86
N THR A 28 12.44 12.21 5.04
CA THR A 28 13.90 12.00 5.22
C THR A 28 14.27 10.57 5.58
N GLY A 29 13.32 9.63 5.52
CA GLY A 29 13.61 8.19 5.58
C GLY A 29 13.90 7.64 4.19
N PHE A 30 14.49 6.45 4.07
CA PHE A 30 14.95 5.91 2.78
C PHE A 30 13.85 5.90 1.70
N VAL A 31 12.69 5.30 1.97
CA VAL A 31 11.57 5.31 1.02
C VAL A 31 10.96 6.71 0.87
N GLY A 32 10.99 7.52 1.93
CA GLY A 32 10.55 8.92 1.90
C GLY A 32 11.37 9.76 0.93
N GLU A 33 12.69 9.58 0.88
CA GLU A 33 13.55 10.30 -0.06
C GLU A 33 13.26 9.88 -1.50
N LEU A 34 13.11 8.57 -1.77
CA LEU A 34 12.73 8.08 -3.10
C LEU A 34 11.34 8.57 -3.53
N THR A 35 10.39 8.66 -2.59
CA THR A 35 9.05 9.19 -2.86
C THR A 35 9.11 10.70 -3.15
N ALA A 36 9.94 11.44 -2.42
CA ALA A 36 10.16 12.87 -2.66
C ALA A 36 10.83 13.12 -4.01
N GLU A 37 11.83 12.30 -4.39
CA GLU A 37 12.46 12.33 -5.72
C GLU A 37 11.45 12.03 -6.84
N TYR A 38 10.57 11.04 -6.63
CA TYR A 38 9.51 10.73 -7.58
C TYR A 38 8.52 11.90 -7.73
N LEU A 39 8.01 12.45 -6.62
CA LEU A 39 7.10 13.60 -6.63
C LEU A 39 7.74 14.84 -7.28
N ALA A 40 9.01 15.10 -7.00
CA ALA A 40 9.78 16.18 -7.63
C ALA A 40 9.83 16.06 -9.16
N GLY A 41 9.82 14.83 -9.70
CA GLY A 41 9.84 14.57 -11.15
C GLY A 41 8.45 14.47 -11.80
N HIS A 42 7.40 14.13 -11.04
CA HIS A 42 6.13 13.66 -11.61
C HIS A 42 4.87 14.36 -11.06
N ALA A 43 4.98 15.14 -9.98
CA ALA A 43 3.84 15.92 -9.51
C ALA A 43 3.42 16.91 -10.61
N PRO A 44 2.12 16.95 -11.00
CA PRO A 44 1.68 17.82 -12.08
C PRO A 44 1.82 19.30 -11.69
N ALA A 45 1.99 20.15 -12.70
CA ALA A 45 2.02 21.59 -12.49
C ALA A 45 0.77 22.05 -11.72
N GLY A 46 0.97 22.85 -10.68
CA GLY A 46 -0.10 23.33 -9.80
C GLY A 46 -0.40 22.45 -8.58
N CYS A 47 0.14 21.22 -8.50
CA CYS A 47 0.04 20.41 -7.29
C CYS A 47 0.85 21.05 -6.16
N ARG A 48 0.17 21.50 -5.09
CA ARG A 48 0.82 22.10 -3.92
C ARG A 48 1.20 21.00 -2.96
N TRP A 49 2.47 20.63 -2.91
CA TRP A 49 2.95 19.57 -2.01
C TRP A 49 4.04 20.05 -1.07
N ALA A 50 4.22 19.34 0.06
CA ALA A 50 5.19 19.69 1.08
C ALA A 50 5.92 18.45 1.64
N LEU A 51 7.16 18.67 2.12
CA LEU A 51 7.94 17.67 2.84
C LEU A 51 7.71 17.81 4.34
N ALA A 52 7.46 16.70 5.03
CA ALA A 52 7.23 16.69 6.47
C ALA A 52 8.09 15.66 7.20
N GLY A 53 8.53 16.02 8.41
CA GLY A 53 9.33 15.16 9.28
C GLY A 53 9.86 15.88 10.51
N ARG A 54 10.61 15.17 11.36
CA ARG A 54 11.05 15.69 12.67
C ARG A 54 12.18 16.71 12.60
N SER A 55 13.01 16.68 11.56
CA SER A 55 14.22 17.50 11.47
C SER A 55 14.12 18.48 10.30
N ARG A 56 13.91 19.77 10.62
CA ARG A 56 13.91 20.86 9.64
C ARG A 56 15.20 20.90 8.81
N ALA A 57 16.36 20.64 9.44
CA ALA A 57 17.65 20.63 8.77
C ALA A 57 17.74 19.51 7.71
N LYS A 58 17.30 18.28 8.04
CA LYS A 58 17.28 17.18 7.07
C LYS A 58 16.28 17.42 5.93
N LEU A 59 15.13 18.01 6.23
CA LEU A 59 14.15 18.40 5.22
C LEU A 59 14.71 19.46 4.27
N ALA A 60 15.41 20.46 4.79
CA ALA A 60 16.08 21.48 3.97
C ALA A 60 17.15 20.86 3.07
N ALA A 61 18.01 19.99 3.61
CA ALA A 61 19.03 19.30 2.82
C ALA A 61 18.42 18.43 1.70
N LEU A 62 17.30 17.74 1.97
CA LEU A 62 16.56 16.99 0.95
C LEU A 62 16.02 17.93 -0.13
N ARG A 63 15.33 19.01 0.25
CA ARG A 63 14.83 20.02 -0.70
C ARG A 63 15.95 20.58 -1.56
N ASP A 64 17.07 20.98 -0.96
CA ASP A 64 18.16 21.62 -1.68
C ASP A 64 18.78 20.65 -2.71
N ARG A 65 18.90 19.35 -2.37
CA ARG A 65 19.27 18.28 -3.31
C ARG A 65 18.25 18.13 -4.45
N LEU A 66 16.96 18.12 -4.15
CA LEU A 66 15.91 18.06 -5.18
C LEU A 66 15.93 19.28 -6.11
N ALA A 67 16.19 20.46 -5.54
CA ALA A 67 16.21 21.74 -6.23
C ALA A 67 17.46 21.93 -7.11
N ALA A 68 18.55 21.19 -6.87
CA ALA A 68 19.77 21.25 -7.67
C ALA A 68 19.50 21.03 -9.17
N ASP A 69 18.66 20.04 -9.50
CA ASP A 69 18.25 19.75 -10.88
C ASP A 69 16.90 20.35 -11.24
N ARG A 70 16.18 20.92 -10.27
CA ARG A 70 14.80 21.40 -10.41
C ARG A 70 14.58 22.70 -9.63
N PRO A 71 15.06 23.85 -10.15
CA PRO A 71 15.08 25.12 -9.40
C PRO A 71 13.72 25.59 -8.86
N HIS A 72 12.61 25.21 -9.51
CA HIS A 72 11.25 25.51 -9.05
C HIS A 72 10.93 24.90 -7.67
N LEU A 73 11.69 23.90 -7.20
CA LEU A 73 11.54 23.27 -5.89
C LEU A 73 12.31 24.00 -4.77
N ALA A 74 13.05 25.07 -5.06
CA ALA A 74 13.76 25.84 -4.03
C ALA A 74 12.80 26.40 -2.95
N GLY A 75 11.55 26.67 -3.34
CA GLY A 75 10.48 27.11 -2.44
C GLY A 75 9.63 25.99 -1.83
N LEU A 76 10.01 24.71 -2.00
CA LEU A 76 9.20 23.59 -1.54
C LEU A 76 8.98 23.69 -0.02
N PRO A 77 7.71 23.71 0.46
CA PRO A 77 7.40 23.89 1.87
C PRO A 77 7.89 22.74 2.74
N LEU A 78 8.37 23.10 3.94
CA LEU A 78 8.91 22.17 4.92
C LEU A 78 8.10 22.25 6.21
N LEU A 79 7.46 21.14 6.59
CA LEU A 79 6.62 21.03 7.78
C LEU A 79 7.32 20.18 8.84
N VAL A 80 7.44 20.70 10.06
CA VAL A 80 8.04 19.95 11.17
C VAL A 80 6.93 19.26 11.95
N ALA A 81 6.98 17.94 12.04
CA ALA A 81 6.01 17.15 12.80
C ALA A 81 6.68 15.93 13.44
N ASP A 82 6.30 15.62 14.67
CA ASP A 82 6.80 14.49 15.45
C ASP A 82 5.66 13.53 15.78
N SER A 83 5.89 12.23 15.59
CA SER A 83 4.89 11.20 15.90
C SER A 83 4.57 11.11 17.39
N GLY A 84 5.47 11.60 18.25
CA GLY A 84 5.26 11.74 19.69
C GLY A 84 4.57 13.03 20.12
N ASP A 85 4.30 13.97 19.20
CA ASP A 85 3.62 15.23 19.50
C ASP A 85 2.25 15.32 18.80
N PRO A 86 1.16 15.01 19.52
CA PRO A 86 -0.21 15.09 18.99
C PRO A 86 -0.61 16.46 18.43
N ALA A 87 -0.05 17.56 18.95
CA ALA A 87 -0.37 18.90 18.43
C ALA A 87 0.20 19.09 17.02
N SER A 88 1.46 18.70 16.81
CA SER A 88 2.10 18.74 15.49
C SER A 88 1.38 17.87 14.46
N LEU A 89 0.88 16.70 14.86
CA LEU A 89 0.14 15.80 13.96
C LEU A 89 -1.22 16.37 13.57
N ARG A 90 -1.93 17.05 14.49
CA ARG A 90 -3.18 17.75 14.17
C ARG A 90 -2.96 18.90 13.20
N GLU A 91 -1.91 19.70 13.41
CA GLU A 91 -1.54 20.77 12.49
C GLU A 91 -1.22 20.21 11.09
N LEU A 92 -0.43 19.14 11.04
CA LEU A 92 -0.08 18.46 9.79
C LEU A 92 -1.33 17.98 9.05
N ALA A 93 -2.21 17.25 9.74
CA ALA A 93 -3.45 16.73 9.16
C ALA A 93 -4.38 17.85 8.67
N GLY A 94 -4.49 18.96 9.42
CA GLY A 94 -5.31 20.11 9.02
C GLY A 94 -4.78 20.88 7.81
N SER A 95 -3.48 20.76 7.51
CA SER A 95 -2.83 21.51 6.42
C SER A 95 -2.97 20.89 5.03
N ALA A 96 -3.41 19.62 4.94
CA ALA A 96 -3.30 18.82 3.72
C ALA A 96 -4.62 18.20 3.30
N ARG A 97 -4.87 18.08 2.00
CA ARG A 97 -5.96 17.24 1.47
C ARG A 97 -5.64 15.76 1.66
N VAL A 98 -4.39 15.39 1.37
CA VAL A 98 -3.85 14.03 1.55
C VAL A 98 -2.54 14.07 2.33
N VAL A 99 -2.38 13.21 3.33
CA VAL A 99 -1.09 12.95 4.00
C VAL A 99 -0.60 11.54 3.68
N ALA A 100 0.55 11.45 3.03
CA ALA A 100 1.24 10.19 2.74
C ALA A 100 2.36 9.95 3.76
N SER A 101 2.28 8.84 4.51
CA SER A 101 3.25 8.50 5.55
C SER A 101 4.21 7.40 5.12
N THR A 102 5.49 7.61 5.40
CA THR A 102 6.55 6.60 5.35
C THR A 102 7.17 6.34 6.72
N VAL A 103 6.49 6.73 7.80
CA VAL A 103 6.99 6.63 9.18
C VAL A 103 6.58 5.30 9.80
N GLY A 104 7.47 4.32 9.69
CA GLY A 104 7.35 3.04 10.38
C GLY A 104 8.40 2.84 11.49
N PRO A 105 8.28 1.77 12.30
CA PRO A 105 7.20 0.78 12.25
C PRO A 105 5.84 1.34 12.72
N TYR A 106 4.80 1.01 11.97
CA TYR A 106 3.51 1.72 12.03
C TYR A 106 2.71 1.41 13.29
N VAL A 107 2.81 0.18 13.80
CA VAL A 107 2.19 -0.23 15.06
C VAL A 107 2.64 0.62 16.27
N TRP A 108 3.81 1.28 16.18
CA TRP A 108 4.31 2.15 17.24
C TRP A 108 4.13 3.64 16.95
N TYR A 109 4.29 4.05 15.69
CA TYR A 109 4.38 5.47 15.33
C TYR A 109 3.26 5.97 14.40
N GLY A 110 2.47 5.06 13.81
CA GLY A 110 1.49 5.40 12.78
C GLY A 110 0.16 5.89 13.31
N GLU A 111 -0.29 5.39 14.47
CA GLU A 111 -1.66 5.58 14.96
C GLU A 111 -2.00 7.07 15.20
N GLY A 112 -1.09 7.83 15.81
CA GLY A 112 -1.33 9.24 16.12
C GLY A 112 -1.67 10.08 14.89
N LEU A 113 -0.99 9.84 13.76
CA LEU A 113 -1.26 10.56 12.52
C LEU A 113 -2.56 10.10 11.87
N VAL A 114 -2.87 8.81 11.93
CA VAL A 114 -4.17 8.30 11.46
C VAL A 114 -5.33 8.91 12.23
N ALA A 115 -5.23 8.96 13.56
CA ALA A 115 -6.24 9.58 14.40
C ALA A 115 -6.44 11.07 14.02
N ALA A 116 -5.35 11.82 13.88
CA ALA A 116 -5.41 13.22 13.47
C ALA A 116 -6.05 13.41 12.09
N CYS A 117 -5.76 12.54 11.12
CA CYS A 117 -6.36 12.59 9.80
C CYS A 117 -7.85 12.22 9.83
N ALA A 118 -8.23 11.18 10.57
CA ALA A 118 -9.62 10.79 10.78
C ALA A 118 -10.43 11.92 11.42
N ASP A 119 -9.87 12.63 12.41
CA ASP A 119 -10.54 13.76 13.05
C ASP A 119 -10.67 15.00 12.16
N ALA A 120 -9.66 15.28 11.35
CA ALA A 120 -9.63 16.43 10.46
C ALA A 120 -10.44 16.25 9.16
N GLY A 121 -10.91 15.03 8.86
CA GLY A 121 -11.48 14.71 7.54
C GLY A 121 -10.41 14.73 6.45
N THR A 122 -9.18 14.33 6.77
CA THR A 122 -8.03 14.33 5.86
C THR A 122 -7.77 12.92 5.36
N ASP A 123 -7.56 12.79 4.05
CA ASP A 123 -7.20 11.50 3.50
C ASP A 123 -5.79 11.12 3.96
N TYR A 124 -5.66 9.88 4.39
CA TYR A 124 -4.41 9.32 4.87
C TYR A 124 -4.03 8.12 4.01
N LEU A 125 -2.74 8.00 3.70
CA LEU A 125 -2.21 6.77 3.13
C LEU A 125 -0.80 6.46 3.63
N ASP A 126 -0.43 5.18 3.59
CA ASP A 126 0.89 4.69 3.98
C ASP A 126 1.36 3.51 3.12
N LEU A 127 2.55 2.99 3.40
CA LEU A 127 3.11 1.78 2.77
C LEU A 127 3.24 0.59 3.73
N THR A 128 2.40 0.51 4.77
CA THR A 128 2.54 -0.51 5.82
C THR A 128 2.32 -1.94 5.29
N GLY A 129 3.17 -2.87 5.71
CA GLY A 129 2.93 -4.32 5.59
C GLY A 129 2.39 -4.94 6.89
N GLU A 130 2.10 -4.13 7.91
CA GLU A 130 1.81 -4.60 9.27
C GLU A 130 0.30 -4.86 9.46
N ALA A 131 -0.13 -6.11 9.29
CA ALA A 131 -1.54 -6.48 9.41
C ALA A 131 -2.17 -6.14 10.78
N GLU A 132 -1.39 -6.23 11.86
CA GLU A 132 -1.82 -5.81 13.20
C GLU A 132 -2.24 -4.33 13.21
N PHE A 133 -1.39 -3.44 12.68
CA PHE A 133 -1.67 -2.00 12.65
C PHE A 133 -2.93 -1.69 11.84
N VAL A 134 -3.07 -2.29 10.66
CA VAL A 134 -4.24 -2.08 9.78
C VAL A 134 -5.54 -2.49 10.47
N ASP A 135 -5.52 -3.56 11.27
CA ASP A 135 -6.70 -4.04 12.00
C ASP A 135 -7.02 -3.20 13.24
N LEU A 136 -6.01 -2.76 13.99
CA LEU A 136 -6.19 -1.86 15.13
C LEU A 136 -6.76 -0.51 14.69
N VAL A 137 -6.22 0.08 13.62
CA VAL A 137 -6.71 1.34 13.06
C VAL A 137 -8.16 1.23 12.60
N TYR A 138 -8.55 0.10 12.00
CA TYR A 138 -9.94 -0.13 11.63
C TYR A 138 -10.86 -0.05 12.85
N VAL A 139 -10.53 -0.78 13.92
CA VAL A 139 -11.36 -0.80 15.12
C VAL A 139 -11.46 0.59 15.75
N ARG A 140 -10.38 1.36 15.77
CA ARG A 140 -10.29 2.62 16.52
C ARG A 140 -10.75 3.86 15.75
N HIS A 141 -10.56 3.90 14.42
CA HIS A 141 -10.68 5.15 13.66
C HIS A 141 -11.60 5.07 12.44
N ASP A 142 -12.05 3.87 12.04
CA ASP A 142 -12.91 3.67 10.87
C ASP A 142 -14.24 4.43 10.95
N ALA A 143 -14.90 4.40 12.12
CA ALA A 143 -16.15 5.12 12.36
C ALA A 143 -15.95 6.64 12.25
N ARG A 144 -14.91 7.16 12.92
CA ARG A 144 -14.59 8.59 12.89
C ARG A 144 -14.28 9.08 11.48
N ALA A 145 -13.49 8.32 10.73
CA ALA A 145 -13.18 8.64 9.34
C ALA A 145 -14.42 8.59 8.43
N ARG A 146 -15.41 7.73 8.69
CA ARG A 146 -16.71 7.79 7.99
C ARG A 146 -17.48 9.07 8.30
N GLU A 147 -17.51 9.48 9.57
CA GLU A 147 -18.23 10.68 10.00
C GLU A 147 -17.65 11.95 9.37
N THR A 148 -16.33 12.05 9.30
CA THR A 148 -15.63 13.24 8.78
C THR A 148 -15.40 13.22 7.27
N GLY A 149 -15.61 12.06 6.64
CA GLY A 149 -15.36 11.86 5.21
C GLY A 149 -13.91 11.54 4.84
N ALA A 150 -13.02 11.35 5.82
CA ALA A 150 -11.64 10.93 5.58
C ALA A 150 -11.58 9.52 4.97
N ARG A 151 -10.67 9.28 4.04
CA ARG A 151 -10.29 7.95 3.56
C ARG A 151 -8.96 7.53 4.18
N LEU A 152 -8.94 6.38 4.84
CA LEU A 152 -7.71 5.78 5.41
C LEU A 152 -7.29 4.61 4.51
N VAL A 153 -6.23 4.80 3.73
CA VAL A 153 -5.77 3.83 2.71
C VAL A 153 -4.40 3.28 3.06
N HIS A 154 -4.38 2.09 3.64
CA HIS A 154 -3.12 1.44 4.01
C HIS A 154 -2.50 0.69 2.85
N ALA A 155 -1.19 0.44 2.96
CA ALA A 155 -0.48 -0.49 2.10
C ALA A 155 -0.43 -0.06 0.61
N CYS A 156 -0.26 1.25 0.38
CA CYS A 156 -0.08 1.90 -0.92
C CYS A 156 1.34 1.72 -1.50
N GLY A 157 1.96 0.57 -1.28
CA GLY A 157 3.25 0.18 -1.84
C GLY A 157 3.15 -1.16 -2.57
N PHE A 158 4.29 -1.84 -2.77
CA PHE A 158 4.27 -3.19 -3.34
C PHE A 158 3.44 -4.17 -2.51
N ASP A 159 3.49 -4.05 -1.19
CA ASP A 159 2.66 -4.81 -0.25
C ASP A 159 1.23 -4.26 -0.13
N SER A 160 0.65 -3.78 -1.24
CA SER A 160 -0.62 -4.37 -1.73
C SER A 160 -1.08 -3.87 -3.10
N VAL A 161 -0.59 -2.74 -3.60
CA VAL A 161 -1.06 -2.12 -4.85
C VAL A 161 -1.08 -3.09 -6.05
N PRO A 162 0.01 -3.78 -6.42
CA PRO A 162 0.00 -4.70 -7.55
C PRO A 162 -0.90 -5.92 -7.32
N HIS A 163 -1.19 -6.27 -6.07
CA HIS A 163 -2.02 -7.39 -5.70
C HIS A 163 -3.51 -7.03 -5.73
N ASP A 164 -3.90 -5.94 -5.07
CA ASP A 164 -5.29 -5.48 -4.99
C ASP A 164 -5.80 -5.00 -6.34
N LEU A 165 -5.06 -4.09 -7.00
CA LEU A 165 -5.43 -3.59 -8.33
C LEU A 165 -5.25 -4.64 -9.43
N GLY A 166 -4.29 -5.55 -9.27
CA GLY A 166 -4.13 -6.68 -10.21
C GLY A 166 -5.32 -7.63 -10.17
N VAL A 167 -5.88 -7.88 -8.97
CA VAL A 167 -7.12 -8.63 -8.83
C VAL A 167 -8.30 -7.86 -9.40
N LEU A 168 -8.45 -6.56 -9.11
CA LEU A 168 -9.52 -5.73 -9.68
C LEU A 168 -9.49 -5.80 -11.23
N PHE A 169 -8.32 -5.55 -11.81
CA PHE A 169 -8.11 -5.63 -13.25
C PHE A 169 -8.44 -7.01 -13.84
N THR A 170 -8.23 -8.08 -13.08
CA THR A 170 -8.59 -9.46 -13.49
C THR A 170 -10.09 -9.69 -13.41
N VAL A 171 -10.74 -9.23 -12.33
CA VAL A 171 -12.18 -9.33 -12.12
C VAL A 171 -12.92 -8.65 -13.26
N GLU A 172 -12.46 -7.48 -13.70
CA GLU A 172 -13.04 -6.71 -14.81
C GLU A 172 -13.12 -7.49 -16.13
N GLN A 173 -12.25 -8.48 -16.33
CA GLN A 173 -12.26 -9.34 -17.53
C GLN A 173 -13.18 -10.56 -17.41
N LEU A 174 -13.72 -10.85 -16.22
CA LEU A 174 -14.61 -11.97 -15.97
C LEU A 174 -16.09 -11.54 -16.02
N PRO A 175 -17.05 -12.45 -16.25
CA PRO A 175 -18.47 -12.08 -16.22
C PRO A 175 -18.90 -11.49 -14.87
N GLU A 176 -19.90 -10.60 -14.89
CA GLU A 176 -20.49 -10.03 -13.67
C GLU A 176 -21.53 -10.96 -13.04
N GLY A 177 -21.82 -10.76 -11.75
CA GLY A 177 -22.90 -11.48 -11.06
C GLY A 177 -22.66 -12.97 -10.80
N VAL A 178 -21.51 -13.52 -11.20
CA VAL A 178 -21.17 -14.94 -11.02
C VAL A 178 -20.11 -15.16 -9.94
N PRO A 179 -20.01 -16.35 -9.33
CA PRO A 179 -18.90 -16.70 -8.46
C PRO A 179 -17.54 -16.58 -9.17
N LEU A 180 -16.57 -15.95 -8.52
CA LEU A 180 -15.23 -15.72 -9.05
C LEU A 180 -14.15 -16.36 -8.17
N ARG A 181 -13.15 -16.97 -8.81
CA ARG A 181 -11.98 -17.55 -8.15
C ARG A 181 -10.72 -16.98 -8.80
N ILE A 182 -9.82 -16.42 -7.98
CA ILE A 182 -8.56 -15.86 -8.45
C ILE A 182 -7.40 -16.42 -7.64
N ASP A 183 -6.35 -16.87 -8.34
CA ASP A 183 -5.07 -17.22 -7.75
C ASP A 183 -4.02 -16.21 -8.22
N GLY A 184 -3.33 -15.56 -7.28
CA GLY A 184 -2.19 -14.67 -7.54
C GLY A 184 -0.86 -15.36 -7.30
N PHE A 185 0.10 -15.16 -8.22
CA PHE A 185 1.42 -15.77 -8.21
C PHE A 185 2.50 -14.69 -8.35
N VAL A 186 3.22 -14.45 -7.25
CA VAL A 186 4.23 -13.39 -7.14
C VAL A 186 5.62 -13.95 -7.42
N ARG A 187 6.39 -13.22 -8.23
CA ARG A 187 7.82 -13.46 -8.44
C ARG A 187 8.55 -12.13 -8.41
N ALA A 188 9.68 -12.10 -7.71
CA ALA A 188 10.55 -10.95 -7.66
C ALA A 188 12.02 -11.36 -7.90
N GLY A 189 12.77 -10.50 -8.57
CA GLY A 189 14.22 -10.61 -8.74
C GLY A 189 15.02 -9.96 -7.59
N ALA A 190 14.35 -9.39 -6.59
CA ALA A 190 14.96 -8.73 -5.45
C ALA A 190 15.06 -9.67 -4.24
N VAL A 191 16.15 -9.55 -3.48
CA VAL A 191 16.19 -10.00 -2.08
C VAL A 191 15.71 -8.81 -1.26
N PHE A 192 14.61 -8.99 -0.53
CA PHE A 192 14.08 -7.99 0.38
C PHE A 192 15.18 -7.49 1.33
N SER A 193 15.17 -6.19 1.62
CA SER A 193 16.24 -5.48 2.33
C SER A 193 16.22 -5.66 3.85
N GLY A 194 17.16 -5.01 4.54
CA GLY A 194 17.18 -4.89 6.00
C GLY A 194 15.91 -4.27 6.62
N GLY A 195 15.26 -3.33 5.92
CA GLY A 195 14.01 -2.70 6.38
C GLY A 195 12.82 -3.67 6.32
N THR A 196 12.67 -4.41 5.22
CA THR A 196 11.67 -5.48 5.12
C THR A 196 11.97 -6.61 6.12
N PHE A 197 13.25 -6.88 6.39
CA PHE A 197 13.68 -7.85 7.38
C PHE A 197 13.29 -7.41 8.81
N ALA A 198 13.46 -6.14 9.19
CA ALA A 198 13.01 -5.61 10.47
C ALA A 198 11.48 -5.66 10.63
N SER A 199 10.72 -5.28 9.58
CA SER A 199 9.25 -5.40 9.57
C SER A 199 8.79 -6.85 9.65
N ALA A 200 9.44 -7.76 8.92
CA ALA A 200 9.18 -9.20 9.01
C ALA A 200 9.48 -9.71 10.42
N LEU A 201 10.63 -9.37 11.00
CA LEU A 201 10.98 -9.74 12.38
C LEU A 201 9.98 -9.24 13.41
N THR A 202 9.50 -7.99 13.30
CA THR A 202 8.46 -7.44 14.18
C THR A 202 7.13 -8.18 13.99
N ALA A 203 6.72 -8.45 12.75
CA ALA A 203 5.50 -9.20 12.45
C ALA A 203 5.55 -10.63 13.02
N PHE A 204 6.71 -11.31 12.92
CA PHE A 204 6.91 -12.64 13.49
C PHE A 204 7.01 -12.64 15.03
N GLY A 205 7.51 -11.57 15.64
CA GLY A 205 7.58 -11.41 17.09
C GLY A 205 6.23 -11.09 17.77
N ARG A 206 5.22 -10.69 16.99
CA ARG A 206 3.90 -10.21 17.47
C ARG A 206 2.72 -11.06 17.00
N GLY A 207 2.94 -12.34 16.73
CA GLY A 207 1.90 -13.22 16.18
C GLY A 207 0.64 -13.32 17.04
N ARG A 208 0.76 -13.23 18.38
CA ARG A 208 -0.40 -13.26 19.28
C ARG A 208 -1.22 -11.97 19.18
N GLU A 209 -0.55 -10.84 19.14
CA GLU A 209 -1.13 -9.51 19.02
C GLU A 209 -1.82 -9.34 17.66
N MET A 210 -1.16 -9.76 16.58
CA MET A 210 -1.76 -9.82 15.24
C MET A 210 -3.04 -10.65 15.22
N LEU A 211 -3.05 -11.84 15.83
CA LEU A 211 -4.26 -12.68 15.90
C LEU A 211 -5.37 -12.05 16.75
N ARG A 212 -5.02 -11.32 17.81
CA ARG A 212 -5.99 -10.58 18.63
C ARG A 212 -6.62 -9.44 17.84
N ALA A 213 -5.82 -8.60 17.19
CA ALA A 213 -6.28 -7.50 16.34
C ALA A 213 -7.20 -8.02 15.22
N ALA A 214 -6.81 -9.12 14.54
CA ALA A 214 -7.63 -9.74 13.51
C ALA A 214 -8.98 -10.27 14.03
N ARG A 215 -9.03 -10.79 15.27
CA ARG A 215 -10.30 -11.20 15.91
C ARG A 215 -11.15 -9.99 16.24
N GLU A 216 -10.56 -8.95 16.79
CA GLU A 216 -11.26 -7.72 17.17
C GLU A 216 -11.87 -7.01 15.95
N ARG A 217 -11.11 -6.91 14.85
CA ARG A 217 -11.63 -6.40 13.58
C ARG A 217 -12.83 -7.20 13.06
N ARG A 218 -12.80 -8.54 13.18
CA ARG A 218 -13.91 -9.39 12.75
C ARG A 218 -15.20 -9.12 13.53
N LEU A 219 -15.11 -8.67 14.78
CA LEU A 219 -16.27 -8.29 15.59
C LEU A 219 -16.87 -6.95 15.14
N HIS A 220 -16.04 -6.04 14.61
CA HIS A 220 -16.45 -4.70 14.17
C HIS A 220 -16.83 -4.64 12.68
N THR A 221 -16.35 -5.58 11.87
CA THR A 221 -16.67 -5.63 10.44
C THR A 221 -18.12 -6.10 10.24
N PRO A 222 -18.98 -5.32 9.57
CA PRO A 222 -20.34 -5.73 9.27
C PRO A 222 -20.37 -7.01 8.42
N ARG A 223 -21.35 -7.88 8.68
CA ARG A 223 -21.56 -9.09 7.86
C ARG A 223 -22.14 -8.71 6.50
N LEU A 224 -21.56 -9.25 5.44
CA LEU A 224 -22.10 -9.13 4.10
C LEU A 224 -23.34 -10.02 3.97
N MET A 225 -24.48 -9.43 3.63
CA MET A 225 -25.70 -10.18 3.33
C MET A 225 -25.69 -10.59 1.86
N GLY A 226 -25.90 -11.89 1.59
CA GLY A 226 -25.98 -12.42 0.23
C GLY A 226 -24.65 -12.44 -0.56
N ARG A 227 -23.53 -12.02 0.05
CA ARG A 227 -22.21 -12.02 -0.59
C ARG A 227 -21.16 -12.64 0.31
N ARG A 228 -20.15 -13.26 -0.30
CA ARG A 228 -19.01 -13.83 0.42
C ARG A 228 -17.71 -13.43 -0.27
N ALA A 229 -16.74 -12.97 0.51
CA ALA A 229 -15.38 -12.72 0.06
C ALA A 229 -14.41 -13.44 0.99
N ARG A 230 -13.57 -14.33 0.44
CA ARG A 230 -12.64 -15.15 1.23
C ARG A 230 -11.26 -15.15 0.59
N ALA A 231 -10.25 -15.13 1.43
CA ALA A 231 -8.86 -15.32 1.01
C ALA A 231 -8.19 -16.42 1.85
N PRO A 232 -8.60 -17.69 1.66
CA PRO A 232 -8.01 -18.80 2.41
C PRO A 232 -6.53 -18.96 2.07
N LEU A 233 -5.75 -19.39 3.06
CA LEU A 233 -4.38 -19.83 2.82
C LEU A 233 -4.42 -21.07 1.89
N GLY A 234 -3.69 -21.01 0.79
CA GLY A 234 -3.55 -22.16 -0.11
C GLY A 234 -2.72 -23.28 0.49
N ALA A 235 -2.73 -24.45 -0.14
CA ALA A 235 -1.70 -25.47 0.06
C ALA A 235 -0.56 -25.30 -0.96
N PRO A 236 0.70 -25.66 -0.61
CA PRO A 236 1.77 -25.78 -1.59
C PRO A 236 1.36 -26.70 -2.74
N ARG A 237 1.58 -26.27 -3.98
CA ARG A 237 1.28 -27.10 -5.17
C ARG A 237 2.16 -26.75 -6.34
N PHE A 238 2.31 -27.66 -7.29
CA PHE A 238 2.83 -27.30 -8.61
C PHE A 238 1.71 -26.62 -9.41
N SER A 239 1.99 -25.44 -9.95
CA SER A 239 1.07 -24.65 -10.77
C SER A 239 1.43 -24.89 -12.24
N THR A 240 0.57 -25.61 -12.96
CA THR A 240 0.75 -25.86 -14.39
C THR A 240 0.59 -24.56 -15.19
N GLU A 241 -0.21 -23.62 -14.67
CA GLU A 241 -0.46 -22.31 -15.26
C GLU A 241 0.79 -21.42 -15.31
N THR A 242 1.67 -21.57 -14.32
CA THR A 242 2.89 -20.76 -14.21
C THR A 242 4.16 -21.56 -14.45
N GLY A 243 4.08 -22.89 -14.52
CA GLY A 243 5.23 -23.79 -14.61
C GLY A 243 6.15 -23.72 -13.38
N THR A 244 5.61 -23.37 -12.21
CA THR A 244 6.38 -23.17 -10.97
C THR A 244 5.70 -23.83 -9.79
N TRP A 245 6.47 -24.07 -8.72
CA TRP A 245 5.88 -24.36 -7.42
C TRP A 245 5.27 -23.11 -6.81
N ALA A 246 4.04 -23.23 -6.36
CA ALA A 246 3.25 -22.19 -5.70
C ALA A 246 3.28 -22.45 -4.20
N LEU A 247 3.95 -21.58 -3.45
CA LEU A 247 4.01 -21.62 -1.99
C LEU A 247 3.08 -20.56 -1.39
N PRO A 248 2.22 -20.89 -0.42
CA PRO A 248 1.36 -19.92 0.22
C PRO A 248 2.21 -18.82 0.87
N LEU A 249 1.90 -17.56 0.56
CA LEU A 249 2.63 -16.40 1.09
C LEU A 249 1.73 -15.68 2.10
N PRO A 250 2.04 -15.75 3.42
CA PRO A 250 1.17 -15.21 4.46
C PRO A 250 1.41 -13.70 4.68
N THR A 251 1.17 -12.89 3.67
CA THR A 251 1.28 -11.42 3.70
C THR A 251 -0.05 -10.76 4.07
N LEU A 252 -0.07 -9.42 4.14
CA LEU A 252 -1.28 -8.61 4.31
C LEU A 252 -2.19 -8.65 3.07
N ASP A 253 -1.64 -8.87 1.86
CA ASP A 253 -2.34 -8.73 0.57
C ASP A 253 -3.64 -9.50 0.44
N PRO A 254 -3.73 -10.79 0.86
CA PRO A 254 -4.98 -11.54 0.76
C PRO A 254 -6.11 -10.89 1.58
N GLN A 255 -5.78 -10.20 2.67
CA GLN A 255 -6.75 -9.49 3.49
C GLN A 255 -7.24 -8.21 2.82
N VAL A 256 -6.33 -7.46 2.18
CA VAL A 256 -6.69 -6.26 1.39
C VAL A 256 -7.60 -6.65 0.23
N VAL A 257 -7.21 -7.65 -0.56
CA VAL A 257 -8.03 -8.17 -1.67
C VAL A 257 -9.41 -8.63 -1.20
N ALA A 258 -9.49 -9.35 -0.06
CA ALA A 258 -10.77 -9.78 0.49
C ALA A 258 -11.66 -8.60 0.92
N ARG A 259 -11.08 -7.49 1.40
CA ARG A 259 -11.80 -6.26 1.76
C ARG A 259 -12.31 -5.53 0.52
N SER A 260 -11.51 -5.43 -0.54
CA SER A 260 -11.94 -4.92 -1.84
C SER A 260 -13.11 -5.73 -2.39
N ALA A 261 -12.99 -7.06 -2.36
CA ALA A 261 -14.04 -7.97 -2.79
C ALA A 261 -15.31 -7.85 -1.97
N ALA A 262 -15.20 -7.63 -0.65
CA ALA A 262 -16.33 -7.38 0.23
C ALA A 262 -17.07 -6.08 -0.14
N ALA A 263 -16.33 -5.01 -0.44
CA ALA A 263 -16.88 -3.69 -0.72
C ALA A 263 -17.46 -3.54 -2.15
N LEU A 264 -16.84 -4.17 -3.15
CA LEU A 264 -17.19 -3.96 -4.56
C LEU A 264 -18.07 -5.09 -5.11
N ALA A 265 -19.29 -4.77 -5.54
CA ALA A 265 -20.23 -5.74 -6.12
C ALA A 265 -19.66 -6.48 -7.35
N ARG A 266 -18.74 -5.82 -8.06
CA ARG A 266 -18.07 -6.33 -9.26
C ARG A 266 -17.35 -7.68 -9.06
N TYR A 267 -16.98 -8.00 -7.82
CA TYR A 267 -16.34 -9.27 -7.44
C TYR A 267 -17.31 -10.46 -7.35
N GLY A 268 -18.60 -10.23 -7.61
CA GLY A 268 -19.63 -11.25 -7.63
C GLY A 268 -20.21 -11.61 -6.25
N PRO A 269 -21.16 -12.55 -6.21
CA PRO A 269 -21.81 -13.02 -4.98
C PRO A 269 -20.91 -13.94 -4.14
N ASP A 270 -19.93 -14.63 -4.75
CA ASP A 270 -19.02 -15.51 -4.04
C ASP A 270 -17.60 -15.41 -4.62
N PHE A 271 -16.74 -14.69 -3.93
CA PHE A 271 -15.37 -14.40 -4.32
C PHE A 271 -14.35 -15.17 -3.47
N ARG A 272 -13.34 -15.75 -4.13
CA ARG A 272 -12.24 -16.45 -3.47
C ARG A 272 -10.88 -16.07 -4.07
N TYR A 273 -9.97 -15.58 -3.23
CA TYR A 273 -8.57 -15.30 -3.59
C TYR A 273 -7.59 -16.27 -2.91
N ARG A 274 -6.48 -16.65 -3.56
CA ARG A 274 -5.32 -17.32 -2.95
C ARG A 274 -4.08 -16.60 -3.44
N HIS A 275 -3.07 -16.54 -2.57
CA HIS A 275 -1.86 -15.77 -2.81
C HIS A 275 -0.65 -16.68 -2.63
N TYR A 276 0.21 -16.69 -3.64
CA TYR A 276 1.33 -17.60 -3.74
C TYR A 276 2.61 -16.87 -4.15
N ALA A 277 3.72 -17.27 -3.55
CA ALA A 277 5.05 -17.06 -4.12
C ALA A 277 5.34 -18.16 -5.16
N SER A 278 5.85 -17.76 -6.32
CA SER A 278 6.29 -18.66 -7.39
C SER A 278 7.78 -18.96 -7.30
N VAL A 279 8.11 -20.22 -7.01
CA VAL A 279 9.49 -20.71 -6.92
C VAL A 279 9.78 -21.78 -7.97
N ARG A 280 10.96 -21.71 -8.59
CA ARG A 280 11.33 -22.57 -9.72
C ARG A 280 11.43 -24.06 -9.33
N THR A 281 11.89 -24.38 -8.12
CA THR A 281 12.10 -25.76 -7.70
C THR A 281 11.64 -25.99 -6.25
N LEU A 282 11.09 -27.19 -5.97
CA LEU A 282 10.63 -27.58 -4.63
C LEU A 282 11.77 -27.59 -3.58
N PRO A 283 13.02 -28.01 -3.89
CA PRO A 283 14.12 -27.88 -2.94
C PRO A 283 14.44 -26.43 -2.57
N MET A 284 14.37 -25.48 -3.52
CA MET A 284 14.52 -24.05 -3.22
C MET A 284 13.37 -23.55 -2.34
N ALA A 285 12.17 -24.07 -2.56
CA ALA A 285 10.96 -23.81 -1.79
C ALA A 285 11.12 -24.24 -0.33
N LEU A 286 11.50 -25.50 -0.10
CA LEU A 286 11.67 -26.11 1.21
C LEU A 286 12.89 -25.53 1.94
N GLY A 287 14.02 -25.41 1.24
CA GLY A 287 15.26 -24.85 1.79
C GLY A 287 15.13 -23.38 2.17
N GLY A 288 14.49 -22.56 1.33
CA GLY A 288 14.23 -21.15 1.63
C GLY A 288 13.30 -20.95 2.83
N THR A 289 12.23 -21.76 2.91
CA THR A 289 11.29 -21.71 4.05
C THR A 289 11.97 -22.14 5.34
N ALA A 290 12.77 -23.21 5.31
CA ALA A 290 13.53 -23.69 6.47
C ALA A 290 14.57 -22.65 6.92
N ALA A 291 15.30 -22.04 5.99
CA ALA A 291 16.27 -20.99 6.28
C ALA A 291 15.60 -19.76 6.92
N LEU A 292 14.48 -19.28 6.35
CA LEU A 292 13.73 -18.17 6.92
C LEU A 292 13.22 -18.51 8.34
N GLY A 293 12.65 -19.69 8.54
CA GLY A 293 12.19 -20.15 9.84
C GLY A 293 13.31 -20.23 10.88
N ALA A 294 14.49 -20.72 10.48
CA ALA A 294 15.68 -20.76 11.33
C ALA A 294 16.17 -19.34 11.67
N THR A 295 16.22 -18.44 10.69
CA THR A 295 16.62 -17.03 10.91
C THR A 295 15.66 -16.31 11.85
N VAL A 296 14.34 -16.45 11.64
CA VAL A 296 13.31 -15.85 12.51
C VAL A 296 13.42 -16.41 13.93
N THR A 297 13.64 -17.72 14.07
CA THR A 297 13.82 -18.37 15.37
C THR A 297 15.07 -17.86 16.07
N ALA A 298 16.19 -17.76 15.35
CA ALA A 298 17.44 -17.23 15.89
C ALA A 298 17.30 -15.75 16.30
N ALA A 299 16.55 -14.95 15.54
CA ALA A 299 16.29 -13.55 15.84
C ALA A 299 15.38 -13.33 17.06
N GLN A 300 14.77 -14.37 17.64
CA GLN A 300 14.12 -14.28 18.95
C GLN A 300 15.15 -14.10 20.08
N LEU A 301 16.41 -14.50 19.87
CA LEU A 301 17.47 -14.30 20.84
C LEU A 301 17.91 -12.83 20.84
N PRO A 302 17.85 -12.11 21.99
CA PRO A 302 18.24 -10.71 22.08
C PRO A 302 19.64 -10.35 21.54
N PRO A 303 20.71 -11.17 21.69
CA PRO A 303 22.02 -10.85 21.12
C PRO A 303 22.05 -10.99 19.59
N VAL A 304 21.39 -12.01 19.03
CA VAL A 304 21.29 -12.21 17.58
C VAL A 304 20.45 -11.10 16.96
N ARG A 305 19.31 -10.76 17.57
CA ARG A 305 18.46 -9.65 17.13
C ARG A 305 19.23 -8.33 17.06
N ARG A 306 19.99 -8.00 18.10
CA ARG A 306 20.83 -6.78 18.13
C ARG A 306 21.87 -6.79 17.03
N TRP A 307 22.63 -7.88 16.89
CA TRP A 307 23.61 -8.03 15.81
C TRP A 307 22.98 -7.85 14.41
N MET A 308 21.79 -8.43 14.17
CA MET A 308 21.09 -8.27 12.89
C MET A 308 20.59 -6.85 12.68
N MET A 309 20.02 -6.21 13.70
CA MET A 309 19.59 -4.81 13.64
C MET A 309 20.77 -3.85 13.45
N ASP A 310 21.94 -4.14 14.00
CA ASP A 310 23.14 -3.31 13.82
C ASP A 310 23.76 -3.50 12.42
N ARG A 311 23.72 -4.74 11.89
CA ARG A 311 24.27 -5.09 10.56
C ARG A 311 23.40 -4.63 9.40
N TYR A 312 22.09 -4.56 9.62
CA TYR A 312 21.06 -4.25 8.61
C TYR A 312 20.15 -3.09 9.05
N GLY A 313 20.70 -2.17 9.87
CA GLY A 313 19.96 -1.12 10.55
C GLY A 313 19.05 -0.29 9.67
N ALA A 314 17.95 0.16 10.27
CA ALA A 314 16.95 0.99 9.62
C ALA A 314 17.59 2.29 9.11
N GLY A 315 17.69 2.45 7.79
CA GLY A 315 18.16 3.68 7.16
C GLY A 315 18.88 3.50 5.83
N GLU A 316 19.61 2.40 5.65
CA GLU A 316 20.34 2.11 4.42
C GLU A 316 19.58 1.07 3.59
N GLY A 317 18.92 1.52 2.52
CA GLY A 317 18.36 0.62 1.51
C GLY A 317 19.42 0.15 0.51
N PRO A 318 19.06 -0.75 -0.42
CA PRO A 318 19.97 -1.29 -1.42
C PRO A 318 20.50 -0.19 -2.35
N SER A 319 21.70 -0.40 -2.92
CA SER A 319 22.30 0.53 -3.88
C SER A 319 21.42 0.73 -5.13
N ALA A 320 21.58 1.87 -5.80
CA ALA A 320 20.82 2.20 -7.00
C ALA A 320 21.01 1.15 -8.11
N GLU A 321 22.22 0.61 -8.30
CA GLU A 321 22.48 -0.42 -9.31
C GLU A 321 21.79 -1.75 -8.99
N ARG A 322 21.55 -2.04 -7.71
CA ARG A 322 20.82 -3.24 -7.29
C ARG A 322 19.32 -3.06 -7.53
N ARG A 323 18.78 -1.88 -7.23
CA ARG A 323 17.38 -1.55 -7.53
C ARG A 323 17.10 -1.58 -9.03
N ALA A 324 17.97 -0.97 -9.84
CA ALA A 324 17.85 -0.94 -11.30
C ALA A 324 17.84 -2.34 -11.97
N ARG A 325 18.44 -3.36 -11.33
CA ARG A 325 18.43 -4.76 -11.81
C ARG A 325 17.28 -5.60 -11.24
N SER A 326 16.54 -5.04 -10.29
CA SER A 326 15.43 -5.70 -9.62
C SER A 326 14.15 -5.52 -10.43
N TRP A 327 13.26 -6.52 -10.34
CA TRP A 327 12.00 -6.56 -11.08
C TRP A 327 10.98 -7.38 -10.30
N PHE A 328 9.70 -7.18 -10.61
CA PHE A 328 8.64 -8.05 -10.13
C PHE A 328 7.64 -8.44 -11.22
N THR A 329 6.94 -9.54 -10.99
CA THR A 329 5.78 -9.95 -11.77
C THR A 329 4.77 -10.62 -10.85
N VAL A 330 3.51 -10.23 -10.97
CA VAL A 330 2.38 -10.87 -10.34
C VAL A 330 1.45 -11.36 -11.44
N ARG A 331 1.27 -12.68 -11.52
CA ARG A 331 0.31 -13.30 -12.46
C ARG A 331 -0.96 -13.67 -11.74
N PHE A 332 -2.09 -13.45 -12.38
CA PHE A 332 -3.39 -13.85 -11.85
C PHE A 332 -4.05 -14.84 -12.80
N VAL A 333 -4.57 -15.92 -12.23
CA VAL A 333 -5.43 -16.87 -12.92
C VAL A 333 -6.83 -16.68 -12.36
N GLY A 334 -7.71 -16.10 -13.17
CA GLY A 334 -9.09 -15.81 -12.82
C GLY A 334 -10.08 -16.72 -13.54
N GLU A 335 -11.08 -17.22 -12.82
CA GLU A 335 -12.10 -18.13 -13.31
C GLU A 335 -13.49 -17.71 -12.80
N GLY A 336 -14.48 -17.71 -13.69
CA GLY A 336 -15.87 -17.40 -13.32
C GLY A 336 -16.82 -17.43 -14.52
N GLY A 337 -18.03 -17.95 -14.31
CA GLY A 337 -19.08 -17.96 -15.34
C GLY A 337 -18.70 -18.70 -16.64
N GLY A 338 -17.85 -19.73 -16.54
CA GLY A 338 -17.34 -20.49 -17.70
C GLY A 338 -16.16 -19.84 -18.44
N ARG A 339 -15.72 -18.65 -18.02
CA ARG A 339 -14.57 -17.94 -18.60
C ARG A 339 -13.32 -18.10 -17.75
N ARG A 340 -12.16 -18.17 -18.39
CA ARG A 340 -10.85 -18.17 -17.73
C ARG A 340 -9.97 -17.05 -18.30
N VAL A 341 -9.29 -16.31 -17.43
CA VAL A 341 -8.41 -15.22 -17.83
C VAL A 341 -7.10 -15.28 -17.07
N PHE A 342 -6.02 -14.96 -17.78
CA PHE A 342 -4.68 -14.83 -17.25
C PHE A 342 -4.29 -13.37 -17.40
N THR A 343 -4.01 -12.70 -16.29
CA THR A 343 -3.52 -11.32 -16.31
C THR A 343 -2.15 -11.24 -15.63
N GLU A 344 -1.44 -10.16 -15.90
CA GLU A 344 -0.12 -9.93 -15.33
C GLU A 344 0.06 -8.45 -14.99
N VAL A 345 0.61 -8.22 -13.80
CA VAL A 345 1.13 -6.93 -13.36
C VAL A 345 2.64 -7.04 -13.20
N SER A 346 3.42 -6.13 -13.78
CA SER A 346 4.89 -6.17 -13.70
C SER A 346 5.50 -4.78 -13.66
N GLY A 347 6.66 -4.68 -13.02
CA GLY A 347 7.45 -3.45 -12.89
C GLY A 347 8.90 -3.73 -12.49
N GLY A 348 9.62 -2.66 -12.16
CA GLY A 348 11.00 -2.67 -11.67
C GLY A 348 11.11 -3.13 -10.21
N ASP A 349 11.96 -2.47 -9.43
CA ASP A 349 12.23 -2.86 -8.05
C ASP A 349 10.98 -2.80 -7.15
N PRO A 350 10.45 -3.95 -6.68
CA PRO A 350 9.26 -3.96 -5.84
C PRO A 350 9.50 -3.31 -4.47
N GLY A 351 10.70 -3.47 -3.91
CA GLY A 351 10.95 -3.08 -2.51
C GLY A 351 11.01 -1.58 -2.29
N TYR A 352 11.36 -0.81 -3.32
CA TYR A 352 11.69 0.60 -3.16
C TYR A 352 11.24 1.50 -4.29
N ASP A 353 11.84 1.42 -5.48
CA ASP A 353 11.55 2.41 -6.53
C ASP A 353 10.08 2.32 -6.98
N GLU A 354 9.54 1.11 -7.16
CA GLU A 354 8.12 0.93 -7.47
C GLU A 354 7.22 1.21 -6.26
N THR A 355 7.67 0.92 -5.04
CA THR A 355 6.91 1.26 -3.83
C THR A 355 6.78 2.77 -3.64
N ALA A 356 7.85 3.54 -3.84
CA ALA A 356 7.86 4.99 -3.77
C ALA A 356 6.95 5.61 -4.85
N LYS A 357 7.03 5.08 -6.07
CA LYS A 357 6.11 5.45 -7.17
C LYS A 357 4.65 5.15 -6.82
N MET A 358 4.35 3.93 -6.36
CA MET A 358 2.99 3.53 -5.99
C MET A 358 2.41 4.43 -4.90
N LEU A 359 3.21 4.77 -3.89
CA LEU A 359 2.81 5.67 -2.81
C LEU A 359 2.52 7.07 -3.34
N ALA A 360 3.43 7.63 -4.14
CA ALA A 360 3.28 8.96 -4.73
C ALA A 360 2.06 9.04 -5.67
N GLU A 361 1.89 8.07 -6.57
CA GLU A 361 0.75 8.05 -7.49
C GLU A 361 -0.58 7.83 -6.74
N SER A 362 -0.59 7.07 -5.65
CA SER A 362 -1.77 6.94 -4.78
C SER A 362 -2.12 8.29 -4.14
N ALA A 363 -1.13 9.03 -3.64
CA ALA A 363 -1.34 10.36 -3.05
C ALA A 363 -1.86 11.37 -4.07
N LEU A 364 -1.26 11.40 -5.25
CA LEU A 364 -1.71 12.27 -6.35
C LEU A 364 -3.12 11.88 -6.81
N CYS A 365 -3.44 10.59 -6.87
CA CYS A 365 -4.77 10.10 -7.25
C CYS A 365 -5.84 10.59 -6.26
N LEU A 366 -5.64 10.38 -4.95
CA LEU A 366 -6.58 10.86 -3.92
C LEU A 366 -6.77 12.38 -3.94
N ALA A 367 -5.70 13.12 -4.22
CA ALA A 367 -5.71 14.58 -4.22
C ALA A 367 -6.32 15.19 -5.50
N LEU A 368 -6.05 14.62 -6.67
CA LEU A 368 -6.27 15.34 -7.93
C LEU A 368 -7.32 14.70 -8.84
N ASP A 369 -7.60 13.41 -8.68
CA ASP A 369 -8.43 12.70 -9.64
C ASP A 369 -9.92 12.65 -9.23
N PRO A 370 -10.85 12.52 -10.19
CA PRO A 370 -12.24 12.26 -9.90
C PRO A 370 -12.41 10.82 -9.38
N LEU A 371 -12.80 10.70 -8.11
CA LEU A 371 -12.88 9.41 -7.41
C LEU A 371 -14.29 9.14 -6.86
N PRO A 372 -14.66 7.86 -6.67
CA PRO A 372 -15.92 7.51 -6.02
C PRO A 372 -15.98 8.10 -4.60
N LYS A 373 -17.17 8.55 -4.20
CA LYS A 373 -17.42 9.03 -2.83
C LYS A 373 -17.31 7.85 -1.86
N THR A 374 -16.25 7.84 -1.07
CA THR A 374 -15.92 6.81 -0.09
C THR A 374 -15.36 7.46 1.16
N ALA A 375 -15.46 6.79 2.32
CA ALA A 375 -14.95 7.27 3.60
C ALA A 375 -14.69 6.09 4.55
N GLY A 376 -13.90 6.32 5.59
CA GLY A 376 -13.41 5.28 6.50
C GLY A 376 -12.15 4.58 5.99
N GLN A 377 -11.85 3.41 6.56
CA GLN A 377 -10.75 2.59 6.06
C GLN A 377 -11.17 1.84 4.79
N VAL A 378 -10.54 2.21 3.67
CA VAL A 378 -10.86 1.70 2.33
C VAL A 378 -9.58 1.22 1.64
N THR A 379 -9.70 0.28 0.72
CA THR A 379 -8.57 -0.27 -0.03
C THR A 379 -8.26 0.56 -1.27
N THR A 380 -7.13 0.29 -1.92
CA THR A 380 -6.73 1.01 -3.14
C THR A 380 -7.71 0.76 -4.27
N ALA A 381 -8.24 -0.46 -4.41
CA ALA A 381 -9.29 -0.78 -5.39
C ALA A 381 -10.60 -0.01 -5.12
N VAL A 382 -10.98 0.17 -3.84
CA VAL A 382 -12.24 0.86 -3.47
C VAL A 382 -12.11 2.38 -3.58
N ALA A 383 -10.99 2.94 -3.13
CA ALA A 383 -10.79 4.38 -3.08
C ALA A 383 -10.43 4.98 -4.44
N MET A 384 -9.65 4.25 -5.25
CA MET A 384 -9.03 4.78 -6.46
C MET A 384 -9.27 3.92 -7.71
N GLY A 385 -9.23 2.59 -7.57
CA GLY A 385 -9.57 1.65 -8.64
C GLY A 385 -8.89 1.95 -9.98
N ASP A 386 -9.70 2.08 -11.04
CA ASP A 386 -9.25 2.38 -12.41
C ASP A 386 -8.41 3.65 -12.53
N ALA A 387 -8.71 4.69 -11.73
CA ALA A 387 -7.95 5.92 -11.77
C ALA A 387 -6.48 5.68 -11.40
N LEU A 388 -6.23 4.92 -10.32
CA LEU A 388 -4.87 4.56 -9.92
C LEU A 388 -4.22 3.58 -10.91
N ILE A 389 -4.97 2.63 -11.48
CA ILE A 389 -4.45 1.76 -12.56
C ILE A 389 -3.95 2.61 -13.75
N ALA A 390 -4.73 3.61 -14.16
CA ALA A 390 -4.35 4.50 -15.25
C ALA A 390 -3.08 5.30 -14.95
N ARG A 391 -2.97 5.88 -13.75
CA ARG A 391 -1.75 6.58 -13.30
C ARG A 391 -0.53 5.67 -13.30
N LEU A 392 -0.65 4.47 -12.72
CA LEU A 392 0.45 3.52 -12.64
C LEU A 392 0.91 3.04 -14.02
N ARG A 393 -0.03 2.86 -14.97
CA ARG A 393 0.31 2.57 -16.37
C ARG A 393 1.08 3.71 -17.02
N ALA A 394 0.64 4.96 -16.82
CA ALA A 394 1.36 6.14 -17.31
C ALA A 394 2.76 6.26 -16.67
N ALA A 395 2.91 5.83 -15.41
CA ALA A 395 4.17 5.76 -14.67
C ALA A 395 5.02 4.49 -14.98
N GLY A 396 4.63 3.71 -16.00
CA GLY A 396 5.43 2.60 -16.53
C GLY A 396 5.17 1.22 -15.93
N LEU A 397 4.24 1.07 -14.97
CA LEU A 397 3.79 -0.27 -14.57
C LEU A 397 2.97 -0.91 -15.70
N ARG A 398 3.19 -2.20 -15.93
CA ARG A 398 2.45 -2.93 -16.95
C ARG A 398 1.31 -3.70 -16.29
N PHE A 399 0.10 -3.49 -16.78
CA PHE A 399 -1.05 -4.35 -16.51
C PHE A 399 -1.51 -4.89 -17.87
N ARG A 400 -1.55 -6.21 -18.04
CA ARG A 400 -1.93 -6.82 -19.32
C ARG A 400 -2.76 -8.09 -19.13
N VAL A 401 -3.61 -8.37 -20.11
CA VAL A 401 -4.19 -9.70 -20.31
C VAL A 401 -3.14 -10.54 -21.04
N ALA A 402 -2.66 -11.61 -20.39
CA ALA A 402 -1.67 -12.52 -20.95
C ALA A 402 -2.31 -13.59 -21.85
N HIS A 403 -3.51 -14.05 -21.48
CA HIS A 403 -4.31 -15.04 -22.22
C HIS A 403 -5.76 -15.00 -21.73
N ALA A 404 -6.73 -15.35 -22.58
CA ALA A 404 -8.13 -15.50 -22.19
C ALA A 404 -8.77 -16.65 -22.97
N GLU A 405 -9.56 -17.47 -22.28
CA GLU A 405 -10.28 -18.65 -22.80
C GLU A 405 -11.77 -18.56 -22.50
#